data_AF-A0A853I8P3-F1
#
_entry.id   AF-A0A853I8P3-F1
#
_cell.length_a   1.000
_cell.length_b   1.000
_cell.length_c   1.000
_cell.angle_alpha   90.00
_cell.angle_beta   90.00
_cell.angle_gamma   90.00
#
_symmetry.space_group_name_H-M   'P 1'
#
loop_
_entity.id
_entity.type
_entity.pdbx_description
1 polymer ?
#
loop_
_entity_poly.entity_id
_entity_poly.type
_entity_poly.pdbx_seq_one_letter_code
_entity_poly.pdbx_strand_id
1 'polypeptide(L)' 'KDGDTLDWICKQYYGEESFVLQVLDANPRLVEQGPVFTAGIEVFLPEVSRIPKINEALFQ' A
#
# COMPACT_ATOMS: atom_id res chain seq x y z
N LYS A 1 -6.08 1.91 -14.36
CA LYS A 1 -5.41 3.14 -14.84
C LYS A 1 -3.98 2.76 -15.15
N ASP A 2 -3.37 3.36 -16.18
CA ASP A 2 -1.92 3.24 -16.43
C ASP A 2 -1.18 4.26 -15.57
N GLY A 3 0.00 3.90 -15.07
CA GLY A 3 0.86 4.85 -14.36
C GLY A 3 0.67 4.90 -12.85
N ASP A 4 -0.17 4.04 -12.27
CA ASP A 4 -0.33 3.95 -10.83
C ASP A 4 0.95 3.34 -10.21
N THR A 5 1.41 3.92 -9.11
CA THR A 5 2.50 3.35 -8.28
C THR A 5 1.92 2.62 -7.09
N LEU A 6 2.68 1.67 -6.54
CA LEU A 6 2.24 0.92 -5.37
C LEU A 6 2.04 1.82 -4.15
N ASP A 7 2.87 2.85 -3.97
CA ASP A 7 2.71 3.88 -2.94
C ASP A 7 1.36 4.60 -3.07
N TRP A 8 1.00 5.01 -4.29
CA TRP A 8 -0.28 5.69 -4.54
C TRP A 8 -1.47 4.79 -4.20
N ILE A 9 -1.43 3.51 -4.61
CA ILE A 9 -2.47 2.53 -4.30
C ILE A 9 -2.60 2.36 -2.78
N CYS A 10 -1.47 2.22 -2.06
CA CYS A 10 -1.47 2.09 -0.61
C CYS A 10 -2.05 3.33 0.07
N LYS A 11 -1.69 4.52 -0.40
CA LYS A 11 -2.23 5.78 0.11
C LYS A 11 -3.73 5.91 -0.08
N GLN A 12 -4.26 5.48 -1.23
CA GLN A 12 -5.70 5.53 -1.49
C GLN A 12 -6.49 4.52 -0.65
N TYR A 13 -5.96 3.31 -0.47
CA TYR A 13 -6.69 2.23 0.19
C TYR A 13 -6.50 2.22 1.71
N TYR A 14 -5.27 2.38 2.20
CA TYR A 14 -4.94 2.33 3.63
C TYR A 14 -4.79 3.72 4.27
N GLY A 15 -4.75 4.78 3.47
CA GLY A 15 -4.54 6.16 3.93
C GLY A 15 -3.06 6.53 4.16
N GLU A 16 -2.12 5.61 3.94
CA GLU A 16 -0.68 5.85 4.04
C GLU A 16 0.14 4.88 3.17
N GLU A 17 1.37 5.28 2.85
CA GLU A 17 2.26 4.58 1.92
C GLU A 17 3.11 3.49 2.63
N SER A 18 3.08 3.42 3.97
CA SER A 18 3.88 2.50 4.78
C SER A 18 3.56 1.01 4.56
N PHE A 19 2.41 0.72 3.95
CA PHE A 19 1.93 -0.64 3.68
C PHE A 19 2.50 -1.29 2.43
N VAL A 20 3.33 -0.59 1.65
CA VAL A 20 3.90 -1.08 0.38
C VAL A 20 4.61 -2.44 0.55
N LEU A 21 5.40 -2.62 1.60
CA LEU A 21 6.12 -3.88 1.85
C LEU A 21 5.16 -5.05 2.10
N GLN A 22 4.10 -4.84 2.87
CA GLN A 22 3.10 -5.87 3.15
C GLN A 22 2.32 -6.26 1.89
N VAL A 23 2.05 -5.29 1.02
CA VAL A 23 1.46 -5.58 -0.29
C VAL A 23 2.43 -6.36 -1.18
N LEU A 24 3.73 -6.03 -1.18
CA LEU A 24 4.72 -6.81 -1.93
C LEU A 24 4.87 -8.24 -1.42
N ASP A 25 4.87 -8.44 -0.10
CA ASP A 25 4.91 -9.77 0.51
C ASP A 25 3.71 -10.63 0.09
N ALA A 26 2.52 -10.01 0.01
CA ALA A 26 1.31 -10.67 -0.46
C ALA A 26 1.24 -10.83 -1.99
N ASN A 27 2.08 -10.11 -2.75
CA ASN A 27 2.13 -10.13 -4.20
C ASN A 27 3.57 -10.23 -4.73
N PRO A 28 4.27 -11.37 -4.54
CA PRO A 28 5.69 -11.48 -4.86
C PRO A 28 6.02 -11.17 -6.33
N ARG A 29 5.08 -11.40 -7.25
CA ARG A 29 5.25 -11.14 -8.69
C ARG A 29 5.18 -9.66 -9.07
N LEU A 30 4.70 -8.77 -8.19
CA LEU A 30 4.65 -7.33 -8.49
C LEU A 30 6.04 -6.71 -8.58
N VAL A 31 7.05 -7.26 -7.89
CA VAL A 31 8.42 -6.75 -7.95
C VAL A 31 9.01 -6.85 -9.36
N GLU A 32 8.51 -7.79 -10.18
CA GLU A 32 8.96 -8.01 -11.56
C GLU A 32 8.37 -6.97 -12.54
N GLN A 33 7.28 -6.29 -12.16
CA GLN A 33 6.60 -5.31 -13.02
C GLN A 33 7.26 -3.93 -13.01
N GLY A 34 8.16 -3.68 -12.06
CA GLY A 34 8.81 -2.38 -11.86
C GLY A 34 7.94 -1.38 -11.07
N PRO A 35 8.39 -0.13 -10.94
CA PRO A 35 7.79 0.85 -10.03
C PRO A 35 6.47 1.47 -10.53
N VAL A 36 6.16 1.31 -11.82
CA VAL A 36 4.99 1.89 -12.46
C VAL A 36 4.19 0.78 -13.11
N PHE A 37 2.93 0.62 -12.70
CA PHE A 37 2.09 -0.46 -13.20
C PHE A 37 1.44 -0.12 -14.54
N THR A 38 1.48 -1.10 -15.43
CA THR A 38 0.66 -1.11 -16.65
C THR A 38 -0.78 -1.47 -16.29
N ALA A 39 -1.75 -0.98 -17.05
CA ALA A 39 -3.15 -1.31 -16.87
C ALA A 39 -3.39 -2.81 -16.99
N GLY A 40 -4.35 -3.31 -16.20
CA GLY A 40 -4.70 -4.73 -16.17
C GLY A 40 -3.91 -5.56 -15.15
N ILE A 41 -3.00 -4.95 -14.39
CA ILE A 41 -2.37 -5.62 -13.25
C ILE A 41 -3.39 -5.69 -12.09
N GLU A 42 -3.69 -6.91 -11.66
CA GLU A 42 -4.43 -7.16 -10.43
C GLU A 42 -3.48 -7.13 -9.23
N VAL A 43 -3.81 -6.33 -8.22
CA VAL A 43 -3.06 -6.18 -6.97
C VAL A 43 -3.93 -6.64 -5.82
N PHE A 44 -3.50 -7.67 -5.09
CA PHE A 44 -4.18 -8.09 -3.88
C PHE A 44 -3.79 -7.16 -2.71
N LEU A 45 -4.79 -6.59 -2.03
CA LEU A 45 -4.58 -5.71 -0.88
C LEU A 45 -4.94 -6.47 0.40
N PRO A 46 -3.96 -6.95 1.19
CA PRO A 46 -4.23 -7.70 2.41
C PRO A 46 -4.91 -6.82 3.46
N GLU A 47 -5.71 -7.44 4.33
CA GLU A 47 -6.16 -6.75 5.55
C GLU A 47 -4.97 -6.48 6.46
N VAL A 48 -4.79 -5.22 6.84
CA VAL A 48 -3.72 -4.77 7.72
C VAL A 48 -4.31 -4.24 9.01
N SER A 49 -3.84 -4.75 10.15
CA SER A 49 -4.26 -4.27 11.45
C SER A 49 -3.62 -2.91 11.71
N ARG A 50 -4.40 -1.84 11.59
CA ARG A 50 -3.95 -0.50 11.91
C ARG A 50 -3.99 -0.32 13.42
N ILE A 51 -2.82 -0.17 14.05
CA ILE A 51 -2.75 0.40 15.39
C ILE A 51 -3.04 1.89 15.22
N PRO A 52 -4.10 2.44 15.85
CA PRO A 52 -4.36 3.87 15.78
C PRO A 52 -3.11 4.61 16.25
N LYS A 53 -2.65 5.60 15.47
CA LYS A 53 -1.61 6.51 15.97
C LYS A 53 -2.21 7.17 17.21
N ILE A 54 -1.63 6.88 18.38
CA ILE A 54 -2.04 7.52 19.62
C ILE A 54 -1.72 9.00 19.43
N ASN A 55 -2.75 9.85 19.41
CA ASN A 55 -2.52 11.28 19.38
C ASN A 55 -1.79 11.67 20.67
N GLU A 56 -0.59 12.25 20.54
CA GLU A 56 0.20 12.74 21.67
C GLU A 56 -0.54 13.80 22.49
N ALA A 57 -1.61 14.40 21.93
CA ALA A 57 -2.53 15.30 22.60
C ALA A 57 -3.41 14.63 23.68
N LEU A 58 -3.44 13.30 23.80
CA LEU A 58 -4.12 12.61 24.91
C LEU A 58 -3.30 12.54 26.21
N PHE A 59 -2.04 12.96 26.18
CA PHE A 59 -1.14 12.95 27.35
C PHE A 59 -0.88 14.35 27.93
N GLN A 60 -1.70 15.35 27.60
CA GLN A 60 -1.62 16.70 28.18
C GLN A 60 -2.87 17.05 28.99
#